data_AF-A0A800FAU4-F1
#
_entry.id   AF-A0A800FAU4-F1
#
_cell.length_a   1.000
_cell.length_b   1.000
_cell.length_c   1.000
_cell.angle_alpha   90.00
_cell.angle_beta   90.00
_cell.angle_gamma   90.00
#
_symmetry.space_group_name_H-M   'P 1'
#
loop_
_entity.id
_entity.type
_entity.pdbx_description
1 polymer ?
#
loop_
_entity_poly.entity_id
_entity_poly.type
_entity_poly.pdbx_seq_one_letter_code
_entity_poly.pdbx_strand_id
1 'polypeptide(L)'
;YELTEGAWAGVIFAAIGELYNSDSPLMEKYRQASARIAPDERASEFFLSGFRYAEPLVEGLRRAGRDLTTETLVAALETFDGFQGIGAPLTYTPTRRQGTRAMFLVRTLADGTPERFTDWIESDIDIEEAIRRLEGSE
;
A
#
# COMPACT_ATOMS: atom_id res chain seq x y z
N TYR A 1 10.13 7.29 22.20
CA TYR A 1 10.20 8.45 21.29
C TYR A 1 9.17 9.44 21.77
N GLU A 2 9.59 10.59 22.32
CA GLU A 2 8.69 11.62 22.88
C GLU A 2 8.61 12.87 21.99
N LEU A 3 8.99 12.77 20.73
CA LEU A 3 9.19 13.93 19.84
C LEU A 3 7.94 14.83 19.71
N THR A 4 6.75 14.26 19.90
CA THR A 4 5.49 14.98 19.80
C THR A 4 4.79 15.17 21.13
N GLU A 5 5.37 14.71 22.24
CA GLU A 5 4.79 14.85 23.59
C GLU A 5 3.29 14.48 23.67
N GLY A 6 2.88 13.44 22.92
CA GLY A 6 1.49 12.99 22.86
C GLY A 6 0.58 13.78 21.91
N ALA A 7 1.06 14.82 21.23
CA ALA A 7 0.27 15.62 20.28
C ALA A 7 -0.28 14.84 19.08
N TRP A 8 0.24 13.63 18.83
CA TRP A 8 -0.28 12.72 17.81
C TRP A 8 -1.52 11.92 18.26
N ALA A 9 -1.85 11.90 19.55
CA ALA A 9 -3.02 11.19 20.05
C ALA A 9 -4.31 11.71 19.38
N GLY A 10 -5.12 10.78 18.87
CA GLY A 10 -6.39 11.06 18.21
C GLY A 10 -6.29 11.54 16.77
N VAL A 11 -5.10 11.82 16.24
CA VAL A 11 -4.96 12.24 14.84
C VAL A 11 -5.35 11.09 13.91
N ILE A 12 -6.07 11.46 12.85
CA ILE A 12 -6.53 10.56 11.79
C ILE A 12 -5.74 10.83 10.52
N PHE A 13 -5.22 9.79 9.89
CA PHE A 13 -4.48 9.88 8.64
C PHE A 13 -4.81 8.72 7.70
N ALA A 14 -4.46 8.86 6.43
CA ALA A 14 -4.66 7.83 5.41
C ALA A 14 -3.48 6.85 5.36
N ALA A 15 -3.77 5.55 5.31
CA ALA A 15 -2.81 4.50 5.03
C ALA A 15 -3.17 3.76 3.73
N ILE A 16 -2.13 3.32 3.02
CA ILE A 16 -2.25 2.62 1.73
C ILE A 16 -1.82 1.14 1.82
N GLY A 17 -1.68 0.64 3.05
CA GLY A 17 -1.35 -0.75 3.33
C GLY A 17 -1.40 -1.06 4.82
N GLU A 18 -1.29 -2.34 5.14
CA GLU A 18 -1.29 -2.88 6.49
C GLU A 18 -0.32 -2.13 7.40
N LEU A 19 -0.76 -1.93 8.65
CA LEU A 19 0.02 -1.28 9.69
C LEU A 19 1.13 -2.21 10.20
N TYR A 20 2.22 -1.65 10.72
CA TYR A 20 3.34 -2.44 11.23
C TYR A 20 2.95 -3.45 12.32
N ASN A 21 1.91 -3.12 13.09
CA ASN A 21 1.31 -3.91 14.17
C ASN A 21 0.13 -4.78 13.71
N SER A 22 -0.12 -4.92 12.41
CA SER A 22 -1.19 -5.79 11.90
C SER A 22 -0.92 -7.26 12.18
N ASP A 23 -1.96 -7.99 12.56
CA ASP A 23 -1.93 -9.44 12.82
C ASP A 23 -2.06 -10.28 11.54
N SER A 24 -2.06 -9.65 10.36
CA SER A 24 -2.08 -10.37 9.08
C SER A 24 -0.93 -11.39 9.01
N PRO A 25 -1.19 -12.64 8.58
CA PRO A 25 -0.13 -13.65 8.42
C PRO A 25 1.04 -13.18 7.55
N LEU A 26 0.77 -12.33 6.57
CA LEU A 26 1.78 -11.78 5.66
C LEU A 26 2.68 -10.75 6.37
N MET A 27 2.09 -9.94 7.25
CA MET A 27 2.82 -9.00 8.09
C MET A 27 3.72 -9.72 9.09
N GLU A 28 3.25 -10.83 9.67
CA GLU A 28 4.09 -11.66 10.54
C GLU A 28 5.30 -12.24 9.78
N LYS A 29 5.08 -12.77 8.57
CA LYS A 29 6.16 -13.23 7.71
C LYS A 29 7.18 -12.13 7.40
N TYR A 30 6.73 -10.90 7.14
CA TYR A 30 7.63 -9.79 6.88
C TYR A 30 8.36 -9.30 8.12
N ARG A 31 7.74 -9.26 9.30
CA ARG A 31 8.46 -8.96 10.55
C ARG A 31 9.57 -9.97 10.82
N GLN A 32 9.30 -11.26 10.62
CA GLN A 32 10.32 -12.32 10.74
C GLN A 32 11.42 -12.18 9.70
N ALA A 33 11.08 -11.85 8.45
CA ALA A 33 12.06 -11.59 7.41
C ALA A 33 12.95 -10.38 7.75
N SER A 34 12.35 -9.26 8.19
CA SER A 34 13.06 -8.04 8.61
C SER A 34 14.04 -8.34 9.75
N ALA A 35 13.59 -9.02 10.81
CA ALA A 35 14.44 -9.40 11.94
C ALA A 35 15.64 -10.27 11.53
N ARG A 36 15.51 -11.05 10.44
CA ARG A 36 16.59 -11.89 9.92
C ARG A 36 17.56 -11.12 9.02
N ILE A 37 17.06 -10.26 8.13
CA ILE A 37 17.87 -9.61 7.09
C ILE A 37 18.48 -8.28 7.55
N ALA A 38 17.82 -7.60 8.50
CA ALA A 38 18.20 -6.30 9.01
C ALA A 38 17.82 -6.21 10.51
N PRO A 39 18.47 -6.98 11.39
CA PRO A 39 18.10 -7.08 12.81
C PRO A 39 18.20 -5.75 13.57
N ASP A 40 19.08 -4.85 13.12
CA ASP A 40 19.27 -3.52 13.72
C ASP A 40 18.25 -2.48 13.21
N GLU A 41 17.48 -2.84 12.18
CA GLU A 41 16.46 -1.97 11.59
C GLU A 41 15.08 -2.23 12.18
N ARG A 42 14.40 -1.16 12.55
CA ARG A 42 13.00 -1.26 12.98
C ARG A 42 12.11 -1.52 11.78
N ALA A 43 11.28 -2.57 11.86
CA ALA A 43 10.20 -2.86 10.90
C ALA A 43 9.08 -1.79 10.97
N SER A 44 9.42 -0.57 10.57
CA SER A 44 8.53 0.59 10.51
C SER A 44 7.80 0.65 9.16
N GLU A 45 6.87 1.59 9.03
CA GLU A 45 6.12 1.83 7.79
C GLU A 45 7.03 1.92 6.55
N PHE A 46 8.14 2.65 6.64
CA PHE A 46 9.06 2.81 5.50
C PHE A 46 9.86 1.55 5.18
N PHE A 47 10.15 0.70 6.18
CA PHE A 47 10.78 -0.59 5.92
C PHE A 47 9.78 -1.53 5.23
N LEU A 48 8.56 -1.59 5.75
CA LEU A 48 7.51 -2.48 5.26
C LEU A 48 6.95 -2.05 3.89
N SER A 49 7.04 -0.76 3.55
CA SER A 49 6.65 -0.26 2.21
C SER A 49 7.48 -0.90 1.10
N GLY A 50 8.73 -1.27 1.36
CA GLY A 50 9.56 -2.02 0.41
C GLY A 50 8.92 -3.35 0.00
N PHE A 51 8.38 -4.11 0.96
CA PHE A 51 7.62 -5.32 0.66
C PHE A 51 6.34 -4.99 -0.12
N ARG A 52 5.58 -3.98 0.33
CA ARG A 52 4.33 -3.54 -0.32
C ARG A 52 4.50 -3.23 -1.81
N TYR A 53 5.58 -2.55 -2.19
CA TYR A 53 5.85 -2.23 -3.59
C TYR A 53 6.51 -3.38 -4.36
N ALA A 54 7.25 -4.27 -3.69
CA ALA A 54 7.85 -5.44 -4.32
C ALA A 54 6.84 -6.56 -4.60
N GLU A 55 5.81 -6.72 -3.77
CA GLU A 55 4.80 -7.77 -3.91
C GLU A 55 4.15 -7.85 -5.29
N PRO A 56 3.60 -6.75 -5.87
CA PRO A 56 3.02 -6.77 -7.20
C PRO A 56 4.05 -7.14 -8.27
N LEU A 57 5.28 -6.65 -8.14
CA LEU A 57 6.35 -6.95 -9.08
C LEU A 57 6.73 -8.43 -9.04
N VAL A 58 6.91 -9.00 -7.85
CA VAL A 58 7.25 -10.41 -7.66
C VAL A 58 6.14 -11.31 -8.20
N GLU A 59 4.87 -10.98 -7.94
CA GLU A 59 3.74 -11.71 -8.49
C GLU A 59 3.66 -11.58 -10.02
N GLY A 60 3.91 -10.40 -10.58
CA GLY A 60 3.97 -10.17 -12.02
C GLY A 60 5.07 -11.00 -12.68
N LEU A 61 6.28 -11.01 -12.09
CA LEU A 61 7.40 -11.85 -12.55
C LEU A 61 7.05 -13.35 -12.49
N ARG A 62 6.37 -13.78 -11.42
CA ARG A 62 5.92 -15.18 -11.28
C ARG A 62 4.93 -15.56 -12.37
N ARG A 63 3.99 -14.68 -12.71
CA ARG A 63 2.98 -14.90 -13.76
C ARG A 63 3.57 -14.83 -15.18
N ALA A 64 4.54 -13.95 -15.42
CA ALA A 64 5.22 -13.85 -16.71
C ALA A 64 6.00 -15.14 -17.06
N GLY A 65 6.51 -15.84 -16.04
CA GLY A 65 7.18 -17.13 -16.23
C GLY A 65 8.60 -16.98 -16.78
N ARG A 66 9.09 -18.02 -17.46
CA ARG A 66 10.52 -18.12 -17.86
C ARG A 66 10.88 -17.32 -19.11
N ASP A 67 9.91 -17.03 -19.96
CA ASP A 67 10.11 -16.23 -21.17
C ASP A 67 9.90 -14.74 -20.85
N LEU A 68 10.77 -14.22 -19.98
CA LEU A 68 10.59 -12.90 -19.38
C LEU A 68 11.11 -11.80 -20.32
N THR A 69 10.17 -11.00 -20.83
CA THR A 69 10.39 -9.69 -21.46
C THR A 69 9.56 -8.61 -20.78
N THR A 70 9.84 -7.34 -21.08
CA THR A 70 9.01 -6.21 -20.62
C THR A 70 7.54 -6.39 -21.00
N GLU A 71 7.27 -6.83 -22.23
CA GLU A 71 5.92 -7.04 -22.75
C GLU A 71 5.21 -8.16 -22.00
N THR A 72 5.90 -9.28 -21.74
CA THR A 72 5.32 -10.38 -20.96
C THR A 72 5.07 -10.01 -19.50
N LEU A 73 5.91 -9.16 -18.91
CA LEU A 73 5.71 -8.66 -17.55
C LEU A 73 4.52 -7.71 -17.48
N VAL A 74 4.41 -6.78 -18.43
CA VAL A 74 3.25 -5.87 -18.52
C VAL A 74 1.97 -6.68 -18.71
N ALA A 75 1.94 -7.64 -19.65
CA ALA A 75 0.79 -8.50 -19.86
C ALA A 75 0.44 -9.32 -18.61
N ALA A 76 1.45 -9.81 -17.87
CA ALA A 76 1.24 -10.53 -16.62
C ALA A 76 0.68 -9.63 -15.50
N LEU A 77 1.17 -8.39 -15.37
CA LEU A 77 0.62 -7.42 -14.41
C LEU A 77 -0.82 -7.04 -14.78
N GLU A 78 -1.14 -6.91 -16.06
CA GLU A 78 -2.50 -6.65 -16.56
C GLU A 78 -3.49 -7.82 -16.31
N THR A 79 -3.01 -8.97 -15.83
CA THR A 79 -3.89 -10.05 -15.31
C THR A 79 -4.32 -9.84 -13.86
N PHE A 80 -3.88 -8.76 -13.21
CA PHE A 80 -4.25 -8.49 -11.83
C PHE A 80 -5.69 -8.00 -11.78
N ASP A 81 -6.51 -8.74 -11.05
CA ASP A 81 -7.88 -8.37 -10.70
C ASP A 81 -8.05 -8.59 -9.20
N GLY A 82 -7.97 -7.50 -8.44
CA GLY A 82 -8.02 -7.53 -6.98
C GLY A 82 -6.84 -8.25 -6.32
N PHE A 83 -5.65 -8.27 -6.95
CA PHE A 83 -4.46 -8.82 -6.29
C PHE A 83 -4.17 -8.01 -5.03
N GLN A 84 -4.06 -8.68 -3.88
CA GLN A 84 -3.84 -8.01 -2.60
C GLN A 84 -2.71 -8.69 -1.82
N GLY A 85 -1.62 -7.96 -1.63
CA GLY A 85 -0.57 -8.26 -0.66
C GLY A 85 -0.85 -7.54 0.66
N ILE A 86 0.14 -6.82 1.19
CA ILE A 86 -0.04 -5.93 2.36
C ILE A 86 -0.51 -4.52 1.95
N GLY A 87 -0.67 -4.24 0.67
CA GLY A 87 -1.25 -3.00 0.16
C GLY A 87 -2.76 -3.10 -0.07
N ALA A 88 -3.35 -2.02 -0.60
CA ALA A 88 -4.70 -2.05 -1.15
C ALA A 88 -4.84 -3.06 -2.32
N PRO A 89 -6.05 -3.59 -2.60
CA PRO A 89 -6.30 -4.40 -3.78
C PRO A 89 -5.88 -3.68 -5.06
N LEU A 90 -5.17 -4.38 -5.95
CA LEU A 90 -4.67 -3.87 -7.22
C LEU A 90 -5.37 -4.55 -8.40
N THR A 91 -5.88 -3.73 -9.31
CA THR A 91 -6.37 -4.16 -10.63
C THR A 91 -5.69 -3.33 -11.70
N TYR A 92 -4.92 -3.98 -12.58
CA TYR A 92 -4.28 -3.34 -13.73
C TYR A 92 -4.99 -3.76 -15.01
N THR A 93 -5.07 -2.84 -15.97
CA THR A 93 -5.57 -3.12 -17.33
C THR A 93 -4.70 -2.39 -18.34
N PRO A 94 -4.82 -2.68 -19.66
CA PRO A 94 -4.09 -1.93 -20.69
C PRO A 94 -4.25 -0.40 -20.60
N THR A 95 -5.38 0.06 -20.05
CA THR A 95 -5.73 1.49 -19.89
C THR A 95 -5.71 1.97 -18.44
N ARG A 96 -5.57 1.08 -17.44
CA ARG A 96 -5.50 1.42 -16.00
C ARG A 96 -4.13 1.08 -15.43
N ARG A 97 -3.23 2.06 -15.44
CA ARG A 97 -1.86 1.95 -14.88
C ARG A 97 -1.78 2.31 -13.38
N GLN A 98 -2.79 3.01 -12.86
CA GLN A 98 -2.98 3.21 -11.42
C GLN A 98 -3.87 2.08 -10.88
N GLY A 99 -3.23 1.06 -10.31
CA GLY A 99 -3.90 -0.20 -9.94
C GLY A 99 -4.95 -0.07 -8.84
N THR A 100 -4.86 0.98 -8.02
CA THR A 100 -5.78 1.23 -6.91
C THR A 100 -5.89 2.72 -6.61
N ARG A 101 -7.05 3.09 -6.07
CA ARG A 101 -7.33 4.40 -5.48
C ARG A 101 -7.80 4.27 -4.04
N ALA A 102 -7.57 3.10 -3.45
CA ALA A 102 -8.05 2.78 -2.11
C ALA A 102 -7.05 3.15 -1.04
N MET A 103 -7.58 3.63 0.08
CA MET A 103 -6.88 3.87 1.34
C MET A 103 -7.75 3.35 2.49
N PHE A 104 -7.23 3.21 3.68
CA PHE A 104 -8.06 3.19 4.89
C PHE A 104 -7.60 4.27 5.84
N LEU A 105 -8.50 4.72 6.72
CA LEU A 105 -8.14 5.69 7.74
C LEU A 105 -7.57 4.98 8.97
N VAL A 106 -6.57 5.60 9.56
CA VAL A 106 -5.89 5.18 10.78
C VAL A 106 -6.14 6.22 11.84
N ARG A 107 -6.38 5.79 13.08
CA ARG A 107 -6.39 6.64 14.25
C ARG A 107 -5.18 6.33 15.11
N THR A 108 -4.52 7.36 15.62
CA THR A 108 -3.43 7.18 16.58
C THR A 108 -4.01 7.13 18.00
N LEU A 109 -3.71 6.08 18.75
CA LEU A 109 -4.11 5.92 20.15
C LEU A 109 -3.26 6.81 21.07
N ALA A 110 -3.64 6.89 22.35
CA ALA A 110 -2.97 7.76 23.33
C ALA A 110 -1.49 7.41 23.56
N ASP A 111 -1.12 6.14 23.37
CA ASP A 111 0.24 5.62 23.48
C ASP A 111 1.05 5.75 22.17
N GLY A 112 0.45 6.32 21.12
CA GLY A 112 1.05 6.46 19.79
C GLY A 112 0.87 5.24 18.89
N THR A 113 0.18 4.20 19.34
CA THR A 113 -0.12 3.01 18.52
C THR A 113 -1.12 3.37 17.42
N PRO A 114 -0.85 3.02 16.14
CA PRO A 114 -1.85 3.19 15.09
C PRO A 114 -2.90 2.08 15.16
N GLU A 115 -4.16 2.46 15.02
CA GLU A 115 -5.32 1.58 14.94
C GLU A 115 -6.02 1.80 13.60
N ARG A 116 -6.32 0.71 12.88
CA ARG A 116 -7.16 0.77 11.69
C ARG A 116 -8.55 1.27 12.10
N PHE A 117 -8.93 2.42 11.57
CA PHE A 117 -10.17 3.11 11.93
C PHE A 117 -11.32 2.83 10.95
N THR A 118 -11.01 2.44 9.71
CA THR A 118 -12.01 2.09 8.68
C THR A 118 -11.59 0.87 7.86
N ASP A 119 -12.54 0.31 7.11
CA ASP A 119 -12.25 -0.55 5.97
C ASP A 119 -11.56 0.24 4.84
N TRP A 120 -11.23 -0.45 3.75
CA TRP A 120 -10.76 0.19 2.53
C TRP A 120 -11.85 1.11 1.96
N ILE A 121 -11.46 2.33 1.63
CA ILE A 121 -12.25 3.37 1.00
C ILE A 121 -11.62 3.63 -0.36
N GLU A 122 -12.36 3.38 -1.44
CA GLU A 122 -11.91 3.67 -2.79
C GLU A 122 -12.42 5.05 -3.24
N SER A 123 -11.53 5.86 -3.81
CA SER A 123 -11.91 7.15 -4.38
C SER A 123 -12.53 6.98 -5.76
N ASP A 124 -13.78 7.40 -5.90
CA ASP A 124 -14.59 7.39 -7.13
C ASP A 124 -14.58 8.73 -7.90
N ILE A 125 -13.72 9.66 -7.50
CA ILE A 125 -13.62 10.98 -8.16
C ILE A 125 -13.26 10.82 -9.65
N ASP A 126 -14.02 11.50 -10.49
CA ASP A 126 -13.67 11.71 -11.89
C ASP A 126 -12.52 12.72 -11.98
N ILE A 127 -11.32 12.21 -12.28
CA ILE A 127 -10.10 13.03 -12.35
C ILE A 127 -10.17 14.02 -13.52
N GLU A 128 -10.75 13.62 -14.65
CA GLU A 128 -10.84 14.48 -15.84
C GLU A 128 -11.80 15.64 -15.59
N GLU A 129 -12.92 15.37 -14.93
CA GLU A 129 -13.82 16.41 -14.44
C GLU A 129 -13.16 17.29 -13.37
N ALA A 130 -12.43 16.71 -12.42
CA ALA A 130 -11.73 17.47 -11.39
C ALA A 130 -10.67 18.42 -11.99
N ILE A 131 -9.90 17.95 -12.98
CA ILE A 131 -8.95 18.77 -13.73
C ILE A 131 -9.67 19.89 -14.47
N ARG A 132 -10.75 19.57 -15.22
CA ARG A 132 -11.53 20.60 -15.94
C ARG A 132 -12.07 21.69 -15.03
N ARG A 133 -12.51 21.34 -13.82
CA ARG A 133 -12.97 22.34 -12.82
C ARG A 133 -11.85 23.23 -12.30
N LEU A 134 -10.67 22.66 -12.07
CA LEU A 134 -9.51 23.41 -11.57
C LEU A 134 -8.92 24.32 -12.65
N GLU A 135 -8.90 23.87 -13.90
CA GLU A 135 -8.36 24.64 -15.03
C GLU A 135 -9.37 25.66 -15.58
N GLY A 136 -10.67 25.37 -15.52
CA GLY A 136 -11.73 26.27 -15.98
C GLY A 136 -12.17 27.33 -14.97
N SER A 137 -11.49 27.43 -13.82
CA SER A 137 -11.81 28.38 -12.75
C SER A 137 -11.01 29.69 -12.77
N GLU A 138 -10.41 30.04 -13.92
CA GLU A 138 -9.83 31.38 -14.18
C GLU A 138 -10.87 32.41 -14.67
#